data_AF-A0A8S4BXR9-F1
#
_entry.id   AF-A0A8S4BXR9-F1
#
_cell.length_a   1.000
_cell.length_b   1.000
_cell.length_c   1.000
_cell.angle_alpha   90.00
_cell.angle_beta   90.00
_cell.angle_gamma   90.00
#
_symmetry.space_group_name_H-M   'P 1'
#
loop_
_entity.id
_entity.type
_entity.pdbx_description
1 polymer ?
#
loop_
_entity_poly.entity_id
_entity_poly.type
_entity_poly.pdbx_seq_one_letter_code
_entity_poly.pdbx_strand_id
1 'polypeptide(L)'
;MQFRTVLDVNVVDVQKRRNPSKHYVYLINVTYSDSTSHVIYRRYSKFFDLQMRILDKFPIEGGQKDPKKRIIPFLPGKVLFRRSHIRDVAVRRLKHLDNYCKALMKLPSHISQSEEVLKFFETNSEDLNPPT
;
A
#
# COMPACT_ATOMS: atom_id res chain seq x y z
N MET A 1 1.60 1.65 -25.12
CA MET A 1 2.29 2.10 -23.89
C MET A 1 2.87 0.87 -23.22
N GLN A 2 4.18 0.87 -22.95
CA GLN A 2 4.80 -0.25 -22.26
C GLN A 2 4.38 -0.19 -20.79
N PHE A 3 3.73 -1.24 -20.29
CA PHE A 3 3.31 -1.30 -18.90
C PHE A 3 4.56 -1.39 -18.02
N ARG A 4 4.88 -0.33 -17.28
CA ARG A 4 5.98 -0.35 -16.30
C ARG A 4 5.57 -1.19 -15.10
N THR A 5 6.42 -2.12 -14.69
CA THR A 5 6.22 -2.91 -13.46
C THR A 5 6.91 -2.22 -12.27
N VAL A 6 6.54 -2.60 -11.06
CA VAL A 6 7.19 -2.12 -9.83
C VAL A 6 8.39 -3.01 -9.51
N LEU A 7 9.57 -2.41 -9.32
CA LEU A 7 10.81 -3.10 -8.96
C LEU A 7 11.11 -3.04 -7.46
N ASP A 8 10.92 -1.87 -6.83
CA ASP A 8 11.17 -1.68 -5.40
C ASP A 8 10.18 -0.70 -4.77
N VAL A 9 9.90 -0.90 -3.47
CA VAL A 9 8.95 -0.09 -2.70
C VAL A 9 9.44 0.12 -1.27
N ASN A 10 9.38 1.38 -0.82
CA ASN A 10 9.71 1.75 0.56
C ASN A 10 8.70 2.76 1.10
N VAL A 11 8.07 2.45 2.24
CA VAL A 11 7.22 3.42 2.95
C VAL A 11 8.11 4.23 3.88
N VAL A 12 8.39 5.48 3.49
CA VAL A 12 9.47 6.27 4.08
C VAL A 12 9.01 7.22 5.18
N ASP A 13 7.76 7.69 5.12
CA ASP A 13 7.24 8.69 6.06
C ASP A 13 5.71 8.64 6.15
N VAL A 14 5.16 9.34 7.13
CA VAL A 14 3.73 9.59 7.29
C VAL A 14 3.46 11.07 7.56
N GLN A 15 2.67 11.69 6.69
CA GLN A 15 2.38 13.12 6.77
C GLN A 15 0.92 13.37 7.10
N LYS A 16 0.70 14.40 7.94
CA LYS A 16 -0.62 14.92 8.25
C LYS A 16 -0.97 16.04 7.27
N ARG A 17 -2.00 15.84 6.45
CA ARG A 17 -2.57 16.85 5.55
C ARG A 17 -3.81 17.48 6.16
N ARG A 18 -4.16 18.70 5.74
CA ARG A 18 -5.33 19.46 6.22
C ARG A 18 -6.37 19.72 5.13
N ASN A 19 -5.98 19.72 3.86
CA ASN A 19 -6.83 19.90 2.70
C ASN A 19 -7.09 18.53 2.03
N PRO A 20 -8.33 18.14 1.67
CA PRO A 20 -9.62 18.81 1.92
C PRO A 20 -10.13 18.70 3.36
N SER A 21 -9.54 17.82 4.16
CA SER A 21 -9.79 17.73 5.61
C SER A 21 -8.58 17.11 6.31
N LYS A 22 -8.54 17.11 7.65
CA LYS A 22 -7.44 16.52 8.42
C LYS A 22 -7.34 15.00 8.18
N HIS A 23 -6.26 14.55 7.57
CA HIS A 23 -5.99 13.12 7.35
C HIS A 23 -4.50 12.82 7.34
N TYR A 24 -4.14 11.54 7.44
CA TYR A 24 -2.75 11.07 7.30
C TYR A 24 -2.58 10.33 5.98
N VAL A 25 -1.48 10.59 5.30
CA VAL A 25 -0.99 9.86 4.12
C VAL A 25 0.37 9.27 4.41
N TYR A 26 0.62 8.09 3.88
CA TYR A 26 1.94 7.46 3.89
C TYR A 26 2.65 7.78 2.58
N LEU A 27 3.92 8.15 2.70
CA LEU A 27 4.80 8.42 1.57
C LEU A 27 5.47 7.11 1.18
N ILE A 28 5.28 6.70 -0.07
CA ILE A 28 5.80 5.44 -0.59
C ILE A 28 6.70 5.79 -1.77
N ASN A 29 8.00 5.54 -1.64
CA ASN A 29 8.91 5.61 -2.77
C ASN A 29 8.74 4.32 -3.60
N VAL A 30 8.47 4.47 -4.89
CA VAL A 30 8.24 3.37 -5.84
C VAL A 30 9.25 3.52 -6.98
N THR A 31 10.06 2.48 -7.20
CA THR A 31 10.96 2.39 -8.34
C THR A 31 10.35 1.46 -9.39
N TYR A 32 10.26 1.93 -10.63
CA TYR A 32 9.64 1.20 -11.73
C TYR A 32 10.68 0.56 -12.66
N SER A 33 10.23 -0.33 -13.55
CA SER A 33 11.07 -1.06 -14.51
C SER A 33 11.76 -0.18 -15.55
N ASP A 34 11.29 1.04 -15.76
CA ASP A 34 11.92 2.05 -16.61
C ASP A 34 13.01 2.86 -15.88
N SER A 35 13.39 2.45 -14.67
CA SER A 35 14.34 3.12 -13.79
C SER A 35 13.87 4.47 -13.23
N THR A 36 12.60 4.86 -13.43
CA THR A 36 12.03 6.02 -12.77
C THR A 36 11.69 5.70 -11.31
N SER A 37 11.81 6.69 -10.43
CA SER A 37 11.34 6.59 -9.04
C SER A 37 10.43 7.77 -8.71
N HIS A 38 9.30 7.49 -8.07
CA HIS A 38 8.35 8.51 -7.63
C HIS A 38 7.88 8.25 -6.20
N VAL A 39 7.62 9.33 -5.46
CA VAL A 39 6.91 9.25 -4.19
C VAL A 39 5.42 9.33 -4.46
N ILE A 40 4.68 8.31 -4.03
CA ILE A 40 3.21 8.31 -4.05
C ILE A 40 2.66 8.45 -2.63
N TYR A 41 1.43 8.97 -2.51
CA TYR A 41 0.77 9.26 -1.24
C TYR A 41 -0.49 8.43 -1.11
N ARG A 42 -0.53 7.53 -0.13
CA ARG A 42 -1.70 6.65 0.08
C ARG A 42 -2.20 6.76 1.51
N ARG A 43 -3.51 6.89 1.69
CA ARG A 43 -4.16 6.75 3.01
C ARG A 43 -4.19 5.28 3.41
N TYR A 44 -4.24 4.97 4.71
CA TYR A 44 -4.44 3.59 5.19
C TYR A 44 -5.67 2.91 4.55
N SER A 45 -6.74 3.66 4.27
CA SER A 45 -7.93 3.12 3.60
C SER A 45 -7.61 2.50 2.23
N LYS A 46 -6.66 3.07 1.47
CA LYS A 46 -6.25 2.52 0.17
C LYS A 46 -5.53 1.18 0.29
N PHE A 47 -4.75 0.99 1.35
CA PHE A 47 -4.15 -0.32 1.65
C PHE A 47 -5.22 -1.35 2.01
N PHE A 48 -6.23 -0.94 2.78
CA PHE A 48 -7.36 -1.81 3.12
C PHE A 48 -8.16 -2.21 1.87
N ASP A 49 -8.45 -1.25 0.98
CA ASP A 49 -9.13 -1.52 -0.29
C ASP A 49 -8.31 -2.51 -1.15
N LEU A 50 -6.99 -2.31 -1.25
CA LEU A 50 -6.09 -3.25 -1.92
C LEU A 50 -6.16 -4.64 -1.29
N GLN A 51 -6.05 -4.75 0.03
CA GLN A 51 -6.11 -6.03 0.75
C GLN A 51 -7.40 -6.79 0.43
N MET A 52 -8.55 -6.10 0.43
CA MET A 52 -9.83 -6.74 0.11
C MET A 52 -9.85 -7.26 -1.32
N ARG A 53 -9.39 -6.46 -2.29
CA ARG A 53 -9.36 -6.85 -3.71
C ARG A 53 -8.42 -8.02 -3.98
N ILE A 54 -7.22 -8.04 -3.40
CA ILE A 54 -6.28 -9.16 -3.60
C ILE A 54 -6.77 -10.44 -2.92
N LEU A 55 -7.42 -10.35 -1.76
CA LEU A 55 -7.98 -11.52 -1.09
C LEU A 55 -9.17 -12.11 -1.86
N ASP A 56 -10.01 -11.26 -2.45
CA ASP A 56 -11.13 -11.66 -3.30
C ASP A 56 -10.64 -12.36 -4.58
N LYS A 57 -9.64 -11.77 -5.25
CA LYS A 57 -9.07 -12.30 -6.49
C LYS A 57 -8.24 -13.58 -6.31
N PHE A 58 -7.52 -13.69 -5.19
CA PHE A 58 -6.63 -14.80 -4.89
C PHE A 58 -7.04 -15.49 -3.56
N PRO A 59 -8.22 -16.14 -3.51
CA PRO A 59 -8.78 -16.65 -2.26
C PRO A 59 -7.98 -17.83 -1.67
N ILE A 60 -7.25 -18.57 -2.50
CA ILE A 60 -6.39 -19.69 -2.08
C ILE A 60 -5.13 -19.13 -1.41
N GLU A 61 -4.43 -18.22 -2.07
CA GLU A 61 -3.23 -17.53 -1.60
C GLU A 61 -3.53 -16.55 -0.45
N GLY A 62 -4.78 -16.12 -0.33
CA GLY A 62 -5.34 -15.41 0.81
C GLY A 62 -5.63 -16.31 2.03
N GLY A 63 -5.60 -17.64 1.83
CA GLY A 63 -5.87 -18.64 2.86
C GLY A 63 -7.32 -18.73 3.31
N GLN A 64 -8.29 -18.35 2.46
CA GLN A 64 -9.70 -18.36 2.83
C GLN A 64 -10.26 -19.78 2.97
N LYS A 65 -9.75 -20.73 2.17
CA LYS A 65 -10.12 -22.15 2.24
C LYS A 65 -9.19 -22.96 3.14
N ASP A 66 -7.90 -22.64 3.12
CA ASP A 66 -6.87 -23.31 3.92
C ASP A 66 -5.85 -22.26 4.42
N PRO A 67 -5.78 -21.98 5.73
CA PRO A 67 -4.83 -21.02 6.28
C PRO A 67 -3.36 -21.33 5.96
N LYS A 68 -3.01 -22.60 5.72
CA LYS A 68 -1.62 -23.00 5.39
C LYS A 68 -1.19 -22.57 3.99
N LYS A 69 -2.15 -22.31 3.09
CA LYS A 69 -1.88 -21.81 1.73
C LYS A 69 -1.73 -20.29 1.67
N ARG A 70 -1.91 -19.60 2.79
CA ARG A 70 -1.80 -18.15 2.82
C ARG A 70 -0.37 -17.70 2.56
N ILE A 71 -0.19 -16.97 1.48
CA ILE A 71 1.06 -16.25 1.17
C ILE A 71 0.83 -14.74 1.13
N ILE A 72 -0.41 -14.28 0.94
CA ILE A 72 -0.73 -12.85 0.97
C ILE A 72 -0.49 -12.28 2.38
N PRO A 73 0.34 -11.23 2.52
CA PRO A 73 0.67 -10.68 3.83
C PRO A 73 -0.56 -10.15 4.55
N PHE A 74 -0.50 -10.10 5.88
CA PHE A 74 -1.55 -9.48 6.68
C PHE A 74 -1.36 -7.97 6.71
N LEU A 75 -2.40 -7.23 6.32
CA LEU A 75 -2.44 -5.81 6.57
C LEU A 75 -2.62 -5.53 8.07
N PRO A 76 -1.87 -4.59 8.68
CA PRO A 76 -2.00 -4.27 10.10
C PRO A 76 -3.42 -3.79 10.40
N GLY A 77 -4.13 -4.48 11.29
CA GLY A 77 -5.57 -4.30 11.49
C GLY A 77 -6.06 -2.85 11.70
N LYS A 78 -7.35 -2.64 11.46
CA LYS A 78 -8.02 -1.37 11.80
C LYS A 78 -7.97 -1.18 13.32
N VAL A 79 -7.26 -0.15 13.74
CA VAL A 79 -7.14 0.20 15.15
C VAL A 79 -8.35 1.04 15.56
N LEU A 80 -9.21 0.48 16.42
CA LEU A 80 -10.43 1.12 16.93
C LEU A 80 -10.15 2.01 18.16
N PHE A 81 -9.08 2.82 18.13
CA PHE A 81 -8.78 3.76 19.23
C PHE A 81 -9.56 5.08 19.09
N ARG A 82 -9.70 5.81 20.21
CA ARG A 82 -10.26 7.17 20.24
C ARG A 82 -9.41 8.11 19.36
N ARG A 83 -10.07 9.15 18.80
CA ARG A 83 -9.48 10.13 17.86
C ARG A 83 -8.17 10.76 18.33
N SER A 84 -7.95 10.85 19.64
CA SER A 84 -6.76 11.45 20.26
C SER A 84 -5.45 10.78 19.87
N HIS A 85 -5.45 9.47 19.60
CA HIS A 85 -4.23 8.69 19.36
C HIS A 85 -3.95 8.46 17.87
N ILE A 86 -4.68 9.13 16.97
CA ILE A 86 -4.59 8.86 15.53
C ILE A 86 -3.19 9.15 14.95
N ARG A 87 -2.44 10.10 15.53
CA ARG A 87 -1.05 10.37 15.16
C ARG A 87 -0.16 9.16 15.48
N ASP A 88 -0.25 8.66 16.71
CA ASP A 88 0.57 7.54 17.17
C ASP A 88 0.25 6.27 16.40
N VAL A 89 -1.03 6.05 16.10
CA VAL A 89 -1.46 4.94 15.22
C VAL A 89 -0.84 5.06 13.83
N ALA A 90 -0.83 6.27 13.25
CA ALA A 90 -0.26 6.49 11.93
C ALA A 90 1.26 6.23 11.92
N VAL A 91 1.99 6.75 12.90
CA VAL A 91 3.45 6.54 13.02
C VAL A 91 3.79 5.06 13.29
N ARG A 92 3.10 4.40 14.22
CA ARG A 92 3.33 2.97 14.53
C ARG A 92 3.04 2.05 13.34
N ARG A 93 2.18 2.45 12.41
CA ARG A 93 1.87 1.68 11.20
C ARG A 93 2.94 1.77 10.13
N LEU A 94 3.80 2.79 10.14
CA LEU A 94 4.79 3.04 9.09
C LEU A 94 5.63 1.79 8.78
N LYS A 95 6.33 1.24 9.79
CA LYS A 95 7.15 0.04 9.63
C LYS A 95 6.34 -1.18 9.18
N HIS A 96 5.12 -1.32 9.67
CA HIS A 96 4.27 -2.45 9.30
C HIS A 96 3.77 -2.36 7.85
N LEU A 97 3.45 -1.14 7.38
CA LEU A 97 3.06 -0.91 5.98
C LEU A 97 4.24 -1.05 5.03
N ASP A 98 5.44 -0.63 5.45
CA ASP A 98 6.68 -0.89 4.70
C ASP A 98 6.91 -2.39 4.50
N ASN A 99 6.85 -3.17 5.58
CA ASN A 99 6.95 -4.63 5.53
C ASN A 99 5.86 -5.26 4.66
N TYR A 100 4.63 -4.76 4.76
CA TYR A 100 3.51 -5.23 3.94
C TYR A 100 3.77 -5.03 2.44
N CYS A 101 4.20 -3.84 2.03
CA CYS A 101 4.54 -3.53 0.64
C CYS A 101 5.68 -4.42 0.13
N LYS A 102 6.76 -4.55 0.92
CA LYS A 102 7.92 -5.39 0.56
C LYS A 102 7.55 -6.86 0.45
N ALA A 103 6.70 -7.37 1.33
CA ALA A 103 6.19 -8.74 1.25
C ALA A 103 5.31 -8.94 0.02
N LEU A 104 4.45 -7.98 -0.30
CA LEU A 104 3.59 -8.02 -1.48
C LEU A 104 4.40 -8.08 -2.78
N MET A 105 5.48 -7.31 -2.89
CA MET A 105 6.36 -7.32 -4.07
C MET A 105 7.19 -8.61 -4.21
N LYS A 106 7.37 -9.38 -3.12
CA LYS A 106 8.04 -10.68 -3.13
C LYS A 106 7.12 -11.84 -3.49
N LEU A 107 5.81 -11.60 -3.63
CA LEU A 107 4.87 -12.63 -4.07
C LEU A 107 5.11 -13.03 -5.53
N PRO A 108 4.65 -14.23 -5.94
CA PRO A 108 4.69 -14.64 -7.34
C PRO A 108 4.11 -13.57 -8.28
N SER A 109 4.68 -13.47 -9.49
CA SER A 109 4.37 -12.39 -10.46
C SER A 109 2.89 -12.26 -10.78
N HIS A 110 2.14 -13.36 -10.83
CA HIS A 110 0.69 -13.31 -11.08
C HIS A 110 -0.10 -12.54 -10.00
N ILE A 111 0.46 -12.40 -8.78
CA ILE A 111 -0.08 -11.54 -7.70
C ILE A 111 0.62 -10.17 -7.70
N SER A 112 1.95 -10.15 -7.61
CA SER A 112 2.72 -8.89 -7.43
C SER A 112 2.63 -7.95 -8.65
N GLN A 113 2.34 -8.49 -9.83
CA GLN A 113 2.08 -7.73 -11.06
C GLN A 113 0.60 -7.79 -11.48
N SER A 114 -0.31 -8.19 -10.59
CA SER A 114 -1.74 -8.10 -10.86
C SER A 114 -2.17 -6.64 -11.02
N GLU A 115 -3.26 -6.40 -11.77
CA GLU A 115 -3.79 -5.04 -11.97
C GLU A 115 -4.00 -4.31 -10.64
N GLU A 116 -4.53 -4.98 -9.62
CA GLU A 116 -4.82 -4.40 -8.30
C GLU A 116 -3.55 -3.84 -7.64
N VAL A 117 -2.44 -4.58 -7.72
CA VAL A 117 -1.16 -4.20 -7.13
C VAL A 117 -0.51 -3.08 -7.94
N LEU A 118 -0.48 -3.22 -9.28
CA LEU A 118 0.11 -2.20 -10.15
C LEU A 118 -0.63 -0.86 -10.04
N LYS A 119 -1.98 -0.87 -10.03
CA LYS A 119 -2.81 0.34 -9.88
C LYS A 119 -2.65 1.00 -8.51
N PHE A 120 -2.36 0.23 -7.46
CA PHE A 120 -2.09 0.79 -6.14
C PHE A 120 -0.79 1.61 -6.13
N PHE A 121 0.25 1.09 -6.77
CA PHE A 121 1.58 1.70 -6.85
C PHE A 121 1.74 2.67 -8.02
N GLU A 122 0.78 2.76 -8.93
CA GLU A 122 0.82 3.70 -10.04
C GLU A 122 0.90 5.16 -9.56
N THR A 123 1.84 5.94 -10.10
CA THR A 123 1.89 7.39 -9.89
C THR A 123 0.69 8.06 -10.54
N ASN A 124 -0.05 8.89 -9.80
CA ASN A 124 -1.15 9.68 -10.35
C ASN A 124 -0.87 11.20 -10.30
N SER A 125 -1.77 12.01 -10.84
CA SER A 125 -1.61 13.46 -10.92
C SER A 125 -1.49 14.14 -9.55
N GLU A 126 -2.18 13.62 -8.52
CA GLU A 126 -2.10 14.12 -7.14
C GLU A 126 -0.78 13.74 -6.44
N ASP A 127 -0.09 12.71 -6.93
CA ASP A 127 1.25 12.35 -6.45
C ASP A 127 2.32 13.28 -7.03
N LEU A 128 2.15 13.70 -8.29
CA LEU A 128 3.07 14.63 -8.95
C LEU A 128 2.87 16.09 -8.50
N ASN A 129 1.64 16.44 -8.15
CA ASN A 129 1.26 17.78 -7.68
C ASN A 129 0.50 17.65 -6.35
N PRO A 130 1.19 17.31 -5.24
CA PRO A 130 0.53 17.10 -3.97
C PRO A 130 -0.13 18.39 -3.50
N PRO A 131 -1.41 18.36 -3.08
CA PRO A 131 -2.08 19.53 -2.55
C PRO A 131 -1.34 20.03 -1.30
N THR A 132 -1.03 21.32 -1.27
CA THR A 132 -0.52 22.05 -0.10
C THR A 132 -1.54 22.08 1.04
#